data_AF-A0A838RFU1-F1
#
_entry.id   AF-A0A838RFU1-F1
#
_cell.length_a   1.000
_cell.length_b   1.000
_cell.length_c   1.000
_cell.angle_alpha   90.00
_cell.angle_beta   90.00
_cell.angle_gamma   90.00
#
_symmetry.space_group_name_H-M   'P 1'
#
loop_
_entity.id
_entity.type
_entity.pdbx_description
1 polymer ?
#
loop_
_entity_poly.entity_id
_entity_poly.type
_entity_poly.pdbx_seq_one_letter_code
_entity_poly.pdbx_strand_id
1 'polypeptide(L)'
;MALFAGRSPEPPDIAAPAIPEPGRRITVEVLNGTPRPGAARAGTRLLRQRGIDVVFYGNADSAVSATEIIVRRGETARGREVRAALGVGRIVLATDTLRRVDVSVVLGPDFTPAGKFYP
;
A
#
# COMPACT_ATOMS: atom_id res chain seq x y z
N MET A 1 63.82 7.19 -23.33
CA MET A 1 62.51 6.92 -23.98
C MET A 1 61.55 6.43 -22.92
N ALA A 2 60.44 7.14 -22.71
CA ALA A 2 59.52 6.93 -21.60
C ALA A 2 58.47 5.83 -21.90
N LEU A 3 58.20 4.97 -20.92
CA LEU A 3 57.10 4.00 -20.95
C LEU A 3 55.76 4.71 -20.76
N PHE A 4 54.80 4.48 -21.66
CA PHE A 4 53.38 4.79 -21.43
C PHE A 4 52.73 3.61 -20.71
N ALA A 5 52.49 3.75 -19.41
CA ALA A 5 51.57 2.89 -18.67
C ALA A 5 50.14 3.34 -18.99
N GLY A 6 49.42 2.56 -19.79
CA GLY A 6 47.99 2.79 -20.04
C GLY A 6 47.20 2.61 -18.75
N ARG A 7 46.61 3.68 -18.23
CA ARG A 7 45.60 3.59 -17.17
C ARG A 7 44.33 2.98 -17.76
N SER A 8 43.89 1.83 -17.23
CA SER A 8 42.58 1.27 -17.54
C SER A 8 41.47 2.26 -17.18
N PRO A 9 40.39 2.37 -17.97
CA PRO A 9 39.27 3.24 -17.62
C PRO A 9 38.56 2.68 -16.37
N GLU A 10 38.41 3.52 -15.35
CA GLU A 10 37.58 3.21 -14.19
C GLU A 10 36.11 3.08 -14.64
N PRO A 11 35.36 2.08 -14.16
CA PRO A 11 33.95 1.94 -14.51
C PRO A 11 33.19 3.18 -14.04
N PRO A 12 32.21 3.67 -14.82
CA PRO A 12 31.43 4.82 -14.42
C PRO A 12 30.73 4.52 -13.08
N ASP A 13 30.83 5.47 -12.15
CA ASP A 13 30.15 5.47 -10.86
C ASP A 13 28.64 5.68 -11.07
N ILE A 14 28.00 4.72 -11.72
CA ILE A 14 26.55 4.60 -11.74
C ILE A 14 26.20 3.83 -10.47
N ALA A 15 26.00 4.56 -9.38
CA ALA A 15 25.42 4.03 -8.17
C ALA A 15 24.23 3.14 -8.56
N ALA A 16 24.37 1.83 -8.33
CA ALA A 16 23.29 0.88 -8.59
C ALA A 16 22.04 1.38 -7.86
N PRO A 17 20.85 1.36 -8.48
CA PRO A 17 19.64 1.77 -7.78
C PRO A 17 19.52 0.92 -6.52
N ALA A 18 19.46 1.59 -5.36
CA ALA A 18 19.37 0.92 -4.07
C ALA A 18 18.19 -0.05 -4.10
N ILE A 19 18.47 -1.35 -3.98
CA ILE A 19 17.43 -2.36 -3.84
C ILE A 19 16.77 -2.07 -2.48
N PRO A 20 15.48 -1.71 -2.44
CA PRO A 20 14.82 -1.43 -1.18
C PRO A 20 14.87 -2.69 -0.30
N GLU A 21 15.44 -2.55 0.90
CA GLU A 21 15.64 -3.63 1.88
C GLU A 21 14.36 -4.49 2.02
N PRO A 22 14.41 -5.80 1.76
CA PRO A 22 13.27 -6.69 1.89
C PRO A 22 12.96 -6.90 3.38
N GLY A 23 12.10 -6.04 3.94
CA GLY A 23 11.70 -6.19 5.35
C GLY A 23 10.68 -5.22 5.94
N ARG A 24 10.09 -4.29 5.18
CA ARG A 24 9.31 -3.19 5.80
C ARG A 24 8.02 -2.73 5.13
N ARG A 25 7.58 -3.34 4.03
CA ARG A 25 6.34 -2.90 3.36
C ARG A 25 5.12 -3.46 4.07
N ILE A 26 4.22 -2.57 4.48
CA ILE A 26 2.92 -2.94 5.05
C ILE A 26 2.12 -3.65 3.96
N THR A 27 1.73 -4.89 4.22
CA THR A 27 0.86 -5.64 3.32
C THR A 27 -0.61 -5.35 3.63
N VAL A 28 -1.37 -4.99 2.61
CA VAL A 28 -2.76 -4.54 2.73
C VAL A 28 -3.69 -5.33 1.82
N GLU A 29 -4.86 -5.70 2.32
CA GLU A 29 -6.00 -6.05 1.47
C GLU A 29 -7.03 -4.92 1.46
N VAL A 30 -7.70 -4.71 0.31
CA VAL A 30 -8.73 -3.68 0.16
C VAL A 30 -10.06 -4.31 -0.23
N LEU A 31 -11.05 -4.19 0.63
CA LEU A 31 -12.37 -4.77 0.48
C LEU A 31 -13.42 -3.67 0.27
N ASN A 32 -14.30 -3.85 -0.72
CA ASN A 32 -15.43 -2.97 -0.95
C ASN A 32 -16.61 -3.33 -0.04
N GLY A 33 -16.88 -2.50 0.97
CA GLY A 33 -18.06 -2.60 1.82
C GLY A 33 -19.23 -1.71 1.37
N THR A 34 -19.27 -1.33 0.08
CA THR A 34 -20.28 -0.43 -0.49
C THR A 34 -20.93 -1.03 -1.74
N PRO A 35 -22.12 -0.55 -2.16
CA PRO A 35 -22.71 -0.93 -3.44
C PRO A 35 -22.02 -0.29 -4.66
N ARG A 36 -21.04 0.61 -4.45
CA ARG A 36 -20.39 1.33 -5.55
C ARG A 36 -19.38 0.42 -6.25
N PRO A 37 -19.54 0.13 -7.55
CA PRO A 37 -18.57 -0.70 -8.27
C PRO A 37 -17.21 0.02 -8.35
N GLY A 38 -16.13 -0.75 -8.31
CA GLY A 38 -14.77 -0.24 -8.49
C GLY A 38 -14.15 0.49 -7.28
N ALA A 39 -14.86 0.61 -6.15
CA ALA A 39 -14.32 1.27 -4.95
C ALA A 39 -13.02 0.63 -4.46
N ALA A 40 -12.96 -0.71 -4.38
CA ALA A 40 -11.74 -1.42 -3.98
C ALA A 40 -10.58 -1.13 -4.95
N ARG A 41 -10.82 -1.19 -6.27
CA ARG A 41 -9.81 -0.86 -7.29
C ARG A 41 -9.27 0.57 -7.12
N ALA A 42 -10.14 1.51 -6.79
CA ALA A 42 -9.76 2.89 -6.55
C ALA A 42 -8.89 3.05 -5.29
N GLY A 43 -9.30 2.43 -4.18
CA GLY A 43 -8.53 2.41 -2.94
C GLY A 43 -7.15 1.77 -3.14
N THR A 44 -7.10 0.63 -3.86
CA THR A 44 -5.86 -0.02 -4.24
C THR A 44 -4.92 0.90 -5.00
N ARG A 45 -5.43 1.63 -5.99
CA ARG A 45 -4.61 2.57 -6.78
C ARG A 45 -4.04 3.69 -5.91
N LEU A 46 -4.86 4.27 -5.04
CA LEU A 46 -4.44 5.34 -4.13
C LEU A 46 -3.35 4.87 -3.16
N LEU A 47 -3.54 3.71 -2.53
CA LEU A 47 -2.57 3.14 -1.60
C LEU A 47 -1.24 2.82 -2.30
N ARG A 48 -1.29 2.17 -3.47
CA ARG A 48 -0.08 1.83 -4.23
C ARG A 48 0.68 3.07 -4.72
N GLN A 49 -0.02 4.14 -5.11
CA GLN A 49 0.61 5.43 -5.45
C GLN A 49 1.38 6.05 -4.27
N ARG A 50 1.03 5.69 -3.03
CA ARG A 50 1.73 6.09 -1.81
C ARG A 50 2.80 5.09 -1.35
N GLY A 51 3.10 4.06 -2.15
CA GLY A 51 4.11 3.05 -1.84
C GLY A 51 3.64 1.91 -0.93
N ILE A 52 2.35 1.84 -0.60
CA ILE A 52 1.78 0.77 0.23
C ILE A 52 1.52 -0.48 -0.62
N ASP A 53 1.93 -1.64 -0.11
CA ASP A 53 1.82 -2.91 -0.82
C ASP A 53 0.43 -3.52 -0.66
N VAL A 54 -0.42 -3.31 -1.66
CA VAL A 54 -1.74 -3.95 -1.71
C VAL A 54 -1.62 -5.30 -2.40
N VAL A 55 -1.78 -6.38 -1.63
CA VAL A 55 -1.61 -7.76 -2.11
C VAL A 55 -2.92 -8.40 -2.58
N PHE A 56 -4.06 -7.86 -2.15
CA PHE A 56 -5.39 -8.34 -2.54
C PHE A 56 -6.40 -7.19 -2.59
N TYR A 57 -7.38 -7.29 -3.48
CA TYR A 57 -8.58 -6.46 -3.44
C TYR A 57 -9.83 -7.23 -3.88
N GLY A 58 -10.98 -6.88 -3.32
CA GLY A 58 -12.23 -7.58 -3.59
C GLY A 58 -13.45 -6.90 -2.95
N ASN A 59 -14.52 -7.67 -2.78
CA ASN A 59 -15.69 -7.25 -2.01
C ASN A 59 -15.55 -7.70 -0.56
N ALA A 60 -16.11 -6.93 0.37
CA ALA A 60 -16.25 -7.36 1.75
C ALA A 60 -17.42 -8.34 1.89
N ASP A 61 -17.39 -9.18 2.92
CA ASP A 61 -18.48 -10.11 3.24
C ASP A 61 -19.76 -9.37 3.67
N SER A 62 -19.60 -8.16 4.21
CA SER A 62 -20.68 -7.30 4.70
C SER A 62 -20.42 -5.83 4.36
N ALA A 63 -21.50 -5.07 4.18
CA ALA A 63 -21.41 -3.62 4.02
C ALA A 63 -21.03 -2.93 5.35
N VAL A 64 -20.38 -1.77 5.26
CA VAL A 64 -19.99 -0.95 6.42
C VAL A 64 -20.54 0.47 6.31
N SER A 65 -20.81 1.11 7.45
CA SER A 65 -21.35 2.47 7.50
C SER A 65 -20.29 3.56 7.32
N ALA A 66 -19.01 3.24 7.56
CA ALA A 66 -17.86 4.11 7.35
C ALA A 66 -16.62 3.25 7.08
N THR A 67 -15.56 3.85 6.54
CA THR A 67 -14.33 3.14 6.20
C THR A 67 -13.63 2.63 7.45
N GLU A 68 -13.24 1.36 7.45
CA GLU A 68 -12.54 0.70 8.55
C GLU A 68 -11.15 0.25 8.12
N ILE A 69 -10.16 0.55 8.97
CA ILE A 69 -8.76 0.21 8.78
C ILE A 69 -8.37 -0.71 9.92
N ILE A 70 -8.42 -2.01 9.65
CA ILE A 70 -8.29 -3.06 10.65
C ILE A 70 -6.84 -3.53 10.67
N VAL A 71 -6.12 -3.22 11.73
CA VAL A 71 -4.75 -3.71 11.94
C VAL A 71 -4.84 -5.16 12.41
N ARG A 72 -4.40 -6.09 11.57
CA ARG A 72 -4.39 -7.54 11.79
C ARG A 72 -3.09 -8.00 12.44
N ARG A 73 -1.98 -7.37 12.07
CA ARG A 73 -0.64 -7.66 12.62
C ARG A 73 0.18 -6.38 12.81
N GLY A 74 0.94 -6.34 13.89
CA GLY A 74 1.81 -5.22 14.24
C GLY A 74 1.06 -4.11 14.97
N GLU A 75 1.59 -2.89 14.85
CA GLU A 75 1.20 -1.77 15.69
C GLU A 75 0.23 -0.79 15.00
N THR A 76 -0.46 0.01 15.80
CA THR A 76 -1.37 1.08 15.36
C THR A 76 -0.75 2.02 14.31
N ALA A 77 0.58 2.21 14.35
CA ALA A 77 1.31 3.03 13.37
C ALA A 77 1.03 2.60 11.92
N ARG A 78 0.89 1.30 11.65
CA ARG A 78 0.57 0.77 10.32
C ARG A 78 -0.80 1.24 9.84
N GLY A 79 -1.80 1.18 10.72
CA GLY A 79 -3.14 1.71 10.41
C GLY A 79 -3.14 3.22 10.17
N ARG A 80 -2.29 3.97 10.88
CA ARG A 80 -2.15 5.42 10.69
C ARG A 80 -1.57 5.77 9.32
N GLU A 81 -0.58 5.00 8.86
CA GLU A 81 0.01 5.16 7.52
C GLU A 81 -1.02 4.91 6.41
N VAL A 82 -1.78 3.81 6.52
CA VAL A 82 -2.88 3.49 5.59
C VAL A 82 -3.95 4.59 5.59
N ARG A 83 -4.32 5.09 6.77
CA ARG A 83 -5.29 6.19 6.91
C ARG A 83 -4.77 7.48 6.25
N ALA A 84 -3.50 7.82 6.44
CA ALA A 84 -2.89 9.00 5.84
C ALA A 84 -2.87 8.92 4.30
N ALA A 85 -2.70 7.72 3.75
CA ALA A 85 -2.78 7.49 2.31
C ALA A 85 -4.22 7.58 1.76
N LEU A 86 -5.21 7.06 2.48
CA LEU A 86 -6.63 7.09 2.07
C LEU A 86 -7.31 8.45 2.32
N GLY A 87 -6.87 9.18 3.34
CA GLY A 87 -7.51 10.43 3.80
C GLY A 87 -8.74 10.23 4.69
N VAL A 88 -9.25 9.00 4.82
CA VAL A 88 -10.43 8.63 5.61
C VAL A 88 -10.22 7.31 6.34
N GLY A 89 -11.14 7.00 7.26
CA GLY A 89 -11.24 5.70 7.90
C GLY A 89 -10.90 5.69 9.39
N ARG A 90 -11.61 4.85 10.14
CA ARG A 90 -11.38 4.59 11.56
C ARG A 90 -10.41 3.43 11.72
N ILE A 91 -9.42 3.59 12.60
CA ILE A 91 -8.43 2.54 12.87
C ILE A 91 -8.99 1.62 13.94
N VAL A 92 -9.04 0.32 13.65
CA VAL A 92 -9.50 -0.74 14.55
C VAL A 92 -8.34 -1.70 14.77
N LEU A 93 -8.06 -2.06 16.01
CA LEU A 93 -7.10 -3.11 16.35
C LEU A 93 -7.88 -4.42 16.51
N ALA A 94 -7.68 -5.35 15.59
CA ALA A 94 -8.30 -6.67 15.64
C ALA A 94 -7.32 -7.70 15.10
N THR A 95 -6.43 -8.15 15.99
CA THR A 95 -5.38 -9.12 15.67
C THR A 95 -6.00 -10.41 15.16
N ASP A 96 -5.55 -10.85 13.99
CA ASP A 96 -5.96 -12.11 13.39
C ASP A 96 -4.78 -12.63 12.57
N THR A 97 -4.08 -13.62 13.12
CA THR A 97 -2.86 -14.17 12.51
C THR A 97 -3.16 -15.11 11.34
N LEU A 98 -4.41 -15.55 11.18
CA LEU A 98 -4.85 -16.32 10.01
C LEU A 98 -4.93 -15.44 8.76
N ARG A 99 -5.18 -14.13 8.95
CA ARG A 99 -5.07 -13.14 7.89
C ARG A 99 -3.60 -12.96 7.51
N ARG A 100 -3.29 -13.14 6.23
CA ARG A 100 -1.92 -13.04 5.69
C ARG A 100 -1.44 -11.60 5.44
N VAL A 101 -2.24 -10.61 5.81
CA VAL A 101 -1.96 -9.17 5.65
C VAL A 101 -1.70 -8.50 6.99
N ASP A 102 -1.03 -7.34 6.98
CA ASP A 102 -0.86 -6.52 8.17
C ASP A 102 -2.11 -5.67 8.46
N VAL A 103 -2.79 -5.20 7.41
CA VAL A 103 -3.98 -4.34 7.50
C VAL A 103 -5.04 -4.81 6.52
N SER A 104 -6.29 -4.92 6.98
CA SER A 104 -7.46 -5.03 6.10
C SER A 104 -8.17 -3.68 6.04
N VAL A 105 -8.39 -3.15 4.85
CA VAL A 105 -9.20 -1.94 4.64
C VAL A 105 -10.57 -2.37 4.13
N VAL A 106 -11.64 -2.01 4.86
CA VAL A 106 -13.01 -2.13 4.37
C VAL A 106 -13.52 -0.73 4.03
N LEU A 107 -13.67 -0.45 2.73
CA LEU A 107 -14.09 0.86 2.25
C LEU A 107 -15.58 1.06 2.51
N GLY A 108 -15.90 2.19 3.14
CA GLY A 108 -17.26 2.64 3.42
C GLY A 108 -17.70 3.78 2.50
N PRO A 109 -18.93 4.29 2.69
CA PRO A 109 -19.52 5.33 1.85
C PRO A 109 -18.81 6.69 1.94
N ASP A 110 -18.02 6.91 2.98
CA ASP A 110 -17.15 8.07 3.21
C ASP A 110 -15.89 8.09 2.32
N PHE A 111 -15.50 6.95 1.75
CA PHE A 111 -14.40 6.91 0.78
C PHE A 111 -14.85 7.46 -0.57
N THR A 112 -14.29 8.62 -0.93
CA THR A 112 -14.50 9.27 -2.23
C THR A 112 -13.16 9.36 -2.98
N PRO A 113 -12.97 8.57 -4.04
CA PRO A 113 -11.76 8.61 -4.83
C PRO A 113 -11.62 9.97 -5.53
N ALA A 114 -10.47 10.63 -5.35
CA ALA A 114 -10.14 11.82 -6.11
C ALA A 114 -9.79 11.41 -7.57
N GLY A 115 -10.73 11.61 -8.49
CA GLY A 115 -10.48 11.46 -9.93
C GLY A 115 -11.62 10.76 -10.68
N LYS A 116 -11.91 11.27 -11.88
CA LYS A 116 -12.89 10.68 -12.81
C LYS A 116 -12.55 9.22 -13.08
N PHE A 117 -13.49 8.32 -12.84
CA PHE A 117 -13.43 6.94 -13.28
C PHE A 117 -13.73 6.89 -14.78
N TYR A 118 -12.78 6.45 -15.59
CA TYR A 118 -13.12 5.91 -16.90
C TYR A 118 -13.50 4.44 -16.71
N PRO A 119 -14.66 4.01 -17.21
CA PRO A 119 -15.12 2.63 -17.14
C PRO A 119 -14.15 1.66 -17.83
#